data_AF-A0A956CEM4-F1
#
_entry.id   AF-A0A956CEM4-F1
#
_cell.length_a   1.000
_cell.length_b   1.000
_cell.length_c   1.000
_cell.angle_alpha   90.00
_cell.angle_beta   90.00
_cell.angle_gamma   90.00
#
_symmetry.space_group_name_H-M   'P 1'
#
loop_
_entity.id
_entity.type
_entity.pdbx_description
1 polymer ?
#
loop_
_entity_poly.entity_id
_entity_poly.type
_entity_poly.pdbx_seq_one_letter_code
_entity_poly.pdbx_strand_id
1 'polypeptide(L)'
;MSKRSLLRLLFAAVLALTSSVTVACSDDAEPAGSHGFGGGGGTGGSGGSSSVLCTTTFRFQPGAGLAPKSVALAGEWNEFDATALMQGPDSSGAFTATVDLAPGMWGYKLVLDGDNWMLDPDEGYRKYVGSEENSAVRVLDCSVPRLSVTDKSSAQGTYSATIAFEAANSGAALASASAKLRFADSEKDVDVSVDGNTLSLSLSGLADGKYTAYVTAKDAAGAESEPLRLVFWMEPEAFDWQDALIYMIMTDRFKDGDPSNDPPPTSGVQDPRGDFQGGDLEGIREKIADGTLDKLGVRALWLTPFQTNPTDPYLASDNYHLVTGYHGYWPIKAREVDPRLGGEAALHALVKEAHAHGIRILMDYVVNHVHQDHEYFKQHP
;
A
#
# COMPACT_ATOMS: atom_id res chain seq x y z
N MET A 1 22.99 -27.94 -31.47
CA MET A 1 23.15 -26.47 -31.36
C MET A 1 22.17 -25.80 -32.32
N SER A 2 21.09 -25.25 -31.78
CA SER A 2 19.98 -24.66 -32.53
C SER A 2 20.09 -23.13 -32.51
N LYS A 3 19.75 -22.49 -33.63
CA LYS A 3 19.90 -21.06 -33.97
C LYS A 3 19.10 -20.06 -33.10
N ARG A 4 18.84 -20.36 -31.82
CA ARG A 4 18.13 -19.48 -30.88
C ARG A 4 19.05 -18.79 -29.85
N SER A 5 20.36 -19.03 -29.87
CA SER A 5 21.31 -18.47 -28.89
C SER A 5 22.13 -17.27 -29.38
N LEU A 6 21.86 -16.73 -30.57
CA LEU A 6 22.66 -15.62 -31.15
C LEU A 6 22.01 -14.23 -31.10
N LEU A 7 20.81 -14.09 -30.51
CA LEU A 7 20.09 -12.81 -30.45
C LEU A 7 19.97 -12.20 -29.04
N ARG A 8 20.83 -12.65 -28.10
CA ARG A 8 20.91 -12.12 -26.73
C ARG A 8 22.25 -11.44 -26.39
N LEU A 9 23.12 -11.21 -27.38
CA LEU A 9 24.50 -10.77 -27.14
C LEU A 9 24.88 -9.40 -27.73
N LEU A 10 23.92 -8.53 -28.08
CA LEU A 10 24.25 -7.24 -28.70
C LEU A 10 23.57 -5.98 -28.10
N PHE A 11 23.04 -6.05 -26.88
CA PHE A 11 22.54 -4.87 -26.17
C PHE A 11 22.88 -4.96 -24.68
N ALA A 12 24.10 -4.60 -24.29
CA ALA A 12 24.47 -4.24 -22.92
C ALA A 12 25.87 -3.58 -22.89
N ALA A 13 26.01 -2.44 -23.56
CA ALA A 13 27.17 -1.57 -23.42
C ALA A 13 26.83 -0.13 -23.83
N VAL A 14 25.98 0.55 -23.05
CA VAL A 14 26.03 2.01 -22.88
C VAL A 14 25.55 2.32 -21.47
N LEU A 15 26.47 2.80 -20.65
CA LEU A 15 26.24 3.42 -19.36
C LEU A 15 25.64 4.81 -19.62
N ALA A 16 24.39 5.03 -19.23
CA ALA A 16 23.81 6.36 -19.09
C ALA A 16 22.98 6.36 -17.81
N LEU A 17 23.35 7.22 -16.85
CA LEU A 17 22.52 7.52 -15.69
C LEU A 17 21.24 8.21 -16.20
N THR A 18 20.16 7.45 -16.26
CA THR A 18 18.80 7.97 -16.31
C THR A 18 18.11 7.46 -15.05
N SER A 19 17.86 8.34 -14.09
CA SER A 19 16.93 8.07 -13.00
C SER A 19 15.51 8.05 -13.58
N SER A 20 15.13 6.93 -14.18
CA SER A 20 13.74 6.59 -14.45
C SER A 20 13.14 6.12 -13.14
N VAL A 21 12.24 6.91 -12.55
CA VAL A 21 11.34 6.42 -11.50
C VAL A 21 10.32 5.54 -12.18
N THR A 22 10.66 4.27 -12.33
CA THR A 22 9.72 3.23 -12.73
C THR A 22 9.20 2.61 -11.44
N VAL A 23 7.98 2.96 -11.02
CA VAL A 23 7.29 2.19 -9.98
C VAL A 23 6.76 0.93 -10.65
N ALA A 24 7.59 -0.11 -10.68
CA ALA A 24 7.10 -1.45 -10.86
C ALA A 24 6.45 -1.87 -9.53
N CYS A 25 5.13 -2.03 -9.50
CA CYS A 25 4.50 -2.83 -8.46
C CYS A 25 5.07 -4.25 -8.57
N SER A 26 6.02 -4.59 -7.71
CA SER A 26 6.38 -5.96 -7.40
C SER A 26 5.74 -6.29 -6.05
N ASP A 27 4.89 -7.31 -6.02
CA ASP A 27 3.91 -7.60 -4.95
C ASP A 27 4.47 -7.87 -3.53
N ASP A 28 5.78 -7.72 -3.23
CA ASP A 28 6.29 -8.06 -1.89
C ASP A 28 7.37 -7.14 -1.30
N ALA A 29 7.60 -5.95 -1.85
CA ALA A 29 8.60 -5.02 -1.32
C ALA A 29 8.02 -3.61 -1.20
N GLU A 30 7.70 -3.21 0.03
CA GLU A 30 7.33 -1.83 0.35
C GLU A 30 8.25 -1.32 1.48
N PRO A 31 8.57 -0.01 1.50
CA PRO A 31 9.12 0.59 2.70
C PRO A 31 8.14 0.39 3.86
N ALA A 32 8.58 -0.32 4.90
CA ALA A 32 7.90 -0.46 6.18
C ALA A 32 7.97 0.86 6.95
N GLY A 33 7.28 1.87 6.44
CA GLY A 33 6.86 2.97 7.29
C GLY A 33 5.87 2.40 8.30
N SER A 34 6.25 2.29 9.57
CA SER A 34 5.28 2.27 10.66
C SER A 34 4.69 3.67 10.78
N HIS A 35 3.85 4.04 9.82
CA HIS A 35 2.93 5.12 10.07
C HIS A 35 1.88 4.56 11.01
N GLY A 36 2.13 4.73 12.30
CA GLY A 36 1.08 5.23 13.15
C GLY A 36 0.56 6.49 12.47
N PHE A 37 -0.42 6.32 11.57
CA PHE A 37 -1.38 7.37 11.29
C PHE A 37 -2.20 7.49 12.58
N GLY A 38 -1.56 8.03 13.63
CA GLY A 38 -2.26 8.52 14.79
C GLY A 38 -3.30 9.48 14.26
N GLY A 39 -4.52 9.34 14.75
CA GLY A 39 -5.63 10.23 14.47
C GLY A 39 -5.21 11.67 14.68
N GLY A 40 -4.79 12.28 13.59
CA GLY A 40 -4.44 13.67 13.44
C GLY A 40 -4.94 14.01 12.07
N GLY A 41 -6.07 14.72 12.02
CA GLY A 41 -6.68 15.14 10.78
C GLY A 41 -5.67 15.86 9.93
N GLY A 42 -5.22 15.20 8.87
CA GLY A 42 -4.40 15.79 7.85
C GLY A 42 -5.31 16.66 7.02
N THR A 43 -5.37 17.94 7.34
CA THR A 43 -5.50 18.97 6.31
C THR A 43 -4.74 18.53 5.07
N GLY A 44 -5.25 18.81 3.86
CA GLY A 44 -4.46 18.85 2.64
C GLY A 44 -3.33 19.87 2.78
N GLY A 45 -2.35 19.53 3.62
CA GLY A 45 -1.19 20.31 3.93
C GLY A 45 -0.20 20.08 2.81
N SER A 46 0.38 21.17 2.34
CA SER A 46 1.69 21.15 1.71
C SER A 46 2.63 20.26 2.54
N GLY A 47 3.40 19.37 1.91
CA GLY A 47 4.49 18.68 2.60
C GLY A 47 5.43 19.73 3.17
N GLY A 48 5.39 20.02 4.46
CA GLY A 48 5.93 21.30 4.92
C GLY A 48 6.09 21.39 6.43
N SER A 49 6.83 20.45 7.01
CA SER A 49 7.52 20.72 8.29
C SER A 49 8.98 20.24 8.29
N SER A 50 9.44 19.59 7.23
CA SER A 50 10.85 19.19 7.10
C SER A 50 11.68 20.35 6.56
N SER A 51 12.83 20.59 7.17
CA SER A 51 13.85 21.52 6.63
C SER A 51 14.64 20.93 5.46
N VAL A 52 14.43 19.65 5.14
CA VAL A 52 15.07 18.97 4.02
C VAL A 52 14.27 19.26 2.76
N LEU A 53 14.96 19.70 1.70
CA LEU A 53 14.40 19.77 0.36
C LEU A 53 15.07 18.72 -0.52
N CYS A 54 14.25 18.00 -1.25
CA CYS A 54 14.63 16.91 -2.14
C CYS A 54 14.37 17.33 -3.59
N THR A 55 15.44 17.39 -4.35
CA THR A 55 15.41 17.69 -5.78
C THR A 55 14.56 16.67 -6.52
N THR A 56 13.44 17.13 -7.07
CA THR A 56 12.43 16.33 -7.76
C THR A 56 12.40 16.75 -9.22
N THR A 57 12.63 15.80 -10.13
CA THR A 57 12.62 16.05 -11.57
C THR A 57 11.32 15.54 -12.18
N PHE A 58 10.58 16.46 -12.79
CA PHE A 58 9.40 16.19 -13.57
C PHE A 58 9.80 16.05 -15.04
N ARG A 59 9.29 15.02 -15.72
CA ARG A 59 9.48 14.82 -17.14
C ARG A 59 8.14 14.53 -17.79
N PHE A 60 7.74 15.36 -18.73
CA PHE A 60 6.51 15.19 -19.50
C PHE A 60 6.84 14.87 -20.96
N GLN A 61 6.26 13.79 -21.47
CA GLN A 61 6.30 13.45 -22.89
C GLN A 61 4.92 13.71 -23.50
N PRO A 62 4.76 14.67 -24.42
CA PRO A 62 3.48 14.87 -25.09
C PRO A 62 3.02 13.59 -25.82
N GLY A 63 1.76 13.21 -25.59
CA GLY A 63 1.13 12.08 -26.25
C GLY A 63 0.95 12.31 -27.77
N ALA A 64 0.63 11.25 -28.50
CA ALA A 64 0.43 11.33 -29.94
C ALA A 64 -0.64 12.39 -30.30
N GLY A 65 -0.29 13.33 -31.18
CA GLY A 65 -1.17 14.43 -31.59
C GLY A 65 -1.08 15.69 -30.74
N LEU A 66 -0.38 15.65 -29.60
CA LEU A 66 -0.02 16.84 -28.82
C LEU A 66 1.37 17.32 -29.24
N ALA A 67 1.45 18.57 -29.72
CA ALA A 67 2.71 19.23 -30.08
C ALA A 67 2.75 20.63 -29.45
N PRO A 68 2.77 20.72 -28.10
CA PRO A 68 2.79 22.01 -27.41
C PRO A 68 4.08 22.75 -27.74
N LYS A 69 3.99 24.08 -27.88
CA LYS A 69 5.15 24.95 -28.06
C LYS A 69 5.85 25.23 -26.73
N SER A 70 5.08 25.20 -25.64
CA SER A 70 5.56 25.40 -24.28
C SER A 70 4.75 24.56 -23.29
N VAL A 71 5.40 24.16 -22.22
CA VAL A 71 4.79 23.44 -21.11
C VAL A 71 5.26 24.13 -19.83
N ALA A 72 4.33 24.49 -18.95
CA ALA A 72 4.65 24.94 -17.60
C ALA A 72 4.29 23.88 -16.57
N LEU A 73 5.02 23.90 -15.45
CA LEU A 73 4.77 23.05 -14.30
C LEU A 73 4.24 23.92 -13.14
N ALA A 74 2.95 23.77 -12.87
CA ALA A 74 2.23 24.53 -11.84
C ALA A 74 1.88 23.60 -10.68
N GLY A 75 2.22 23.96 -9.44
CA GLY A 75 1.92 23.13 -8.27
C GLY A 75 1.81 23.93 -6.99
N GLU A 76 1.54 23.25 -5.87
CA GLU A 76 1.37 23.91 -4.58
C GLU A 76 2.57 24.79 -4.17
N TRP A 77 3.79 24.42 -4.56
CA TRP A 77 5.03 25.13 -4.20
C TRP A 77 5.20 26.50 -4.90
N ASN A 78 4.48 26.75 -5.99
CA ASN A 78 4.50 28.02 -6.72
C ASN A 78 3.09 28.60 -6.87
N GLU A 79 2.17 28.24 -5.97
CA GLU A 79 0.78 28.72 -5.99
C GLU A 79 0.07 28.44 -7.33
N PHE A 80 0.42 27.32 -7.98
CA PHE A 80 -0.04 26.97 -9.33
C PHE A 80 0.26 28.05 -10.38
N ASP A 81 1.46 28.62 -10.37
CA ASP A 81 1.90 29.56 -11.41
C ASP A 81 2.06 28.88 -12.79
N ALA A 82 1.14 29.19 -13.71
CA ALA A 82 1.12 28.72 -15.09
C ALA A 82 2.25 29.26 -15.98
N THR A 83 3.06 30.19 -15.48
CA THR A 83 4.17 30.78 -16.24
C THR A 83 5.53 30.12 -15.96
N ALA A 84 5.57 29.17 -15.02
CA ALA A 84 6.77 28.41 -14.66
C ALA A 84 7.13 27.35 -15.73
N LEU A 85 7.77 27.80 -16.82
CA LEU A 85 8.10 26.96 -17.98
C LEU A 85 9.08 25.82 -17.64
N MET A 86 8.75 24.63 -18.14
CA MET A 86 9.65 23.48 -18.24
C MET A 86 10.67 23.70 -19.38
N GLN A 87 11.87 23.14 -19.23
CA GLN A 87 12.87 23.08 -20.28
C GLN A 87 12.46 22.07 -21.35
N GLY A 88 12.57 22.42 -22.62
CA GLY A 88 12.29 21.50 -23.73
C GLY A 88 11.56 22.17 -24.90
N PRO A 89 11.14 21.38 -25.90
CA PRO A 89 11.32 19.93 -25.97
C PRO A 89 12.78 19.52 -26.18
N ASP A 90 13.20 18.41 -25.57
CA ASP A 90 14.48 17.75 -25.86
C ASP A 90 14.43 16.97 -27.19
N SER A 91 15.50 16.25 -27.55
CA SER A 91 15.56 15.48 -28.80
C SER A 91 14.54 14.33 -28.88
N SER A 92 13.99 13.90 -27.74
CA SER A 92 12.88 12.93 -27.66
C SER A 92 11.50 13.60 -27.68
N GLY A 93 11.44 14.93 -27.67
CA GLY A 93 10.20 15.69 -27.61
C GLY A 93 9.70 15.98 -26.19
N ALA A 94 10.49 15.66 -25.15
CA ALA A 94 10.06 15.80 -23.77
C ALA A 94 10.41 17.14 -23.14
N PHE A 95 9.62 17.53 -22.16
CA PHE A 95 9.82 18.70 -21.32
C PHE A 95 10.24 18.26 -19.92
N THR A 96 11.18 18.98 -19.31
CA THR A 96 11.71 18.68 -17.98
C THR A 96 11.73 19.90 -17.07
N ALA A 97 11.45 19.70 -15.80
CA ALA A 97 11.64 20.72 -14.77
C ALA A 97 12.14 20.07 -13.49
N THR A 98 12.86 20.85 -12.69
CA THR A 98 13.38 20.39 -11.41
C THR A 98 12.92 21.35 -10.33
N VAL A 99 12.36 20.79 -9.25
CA VAL A 99 11.85 21.55 -8.10
C VAL A 99 12.37 20.90 -6.83
N ASP A 100 12.86 21.71 -5.91
CA ASP A 100 13.28 21.27 -4.59
C ASP A 100 12.05 21.26 -3.65
N LEU A 101 11.61 20.06 -3.28
CA LEU A 101 10.38 19.85 -2.51
C LEU A 101 10.70 19.14 -1.19
N ALA A 102 10.03 19.52 -0.11
CA ALA A 102 10.13 18.76 1.13
C ALA A 102 9.48 17.37 0.97
N PRO A 103 9.92 16.34 1.74
CA PRO A 103 9.28 15.03 1.72
C PRO A 103 7.78 15.12 1.99
N GLY A 104 6.98 14.42 1.19
CA GLY A 104 5.52 14.47 1.27
C GLY A 104 4.81 14.29 -0.08
N MET A 105 3.50 14.49 -0.06
CA MET A 105 2.65 14.45 -1.26
C MET A 105 2.35 15.87 -1.75
N TRP A 106 2.66 16.16 -3.01
CA TRP A 106 2.51 17.48 -3.63
C TRP A 106 1.63 17.42 -4.86
N GLY A 107 0.63 18.28 -4.95
CA GLY A 107 -0.28 18.46 -6.08
C GLY A 107 0.32 19.36 -7.14
N TYR A 108 0.15 18.98 -8.42
CA TYR A 108 0.60 19.73 -9.58
C TYR A 108 -0.26 19.49 -10.83
N LYS A 109 -0.11 20.36 -11.81
CA LYS A 109 -0.67 20.28 -13.16
C LYS A 109 0.36 20.70 -14.19
N LEU A 110 0.14 20.25 -15.42
CA LEU A 110 0.84 20.73 -16.61
C LEU A 110 -0.03 21.79 -17.28
N VAL A 111 0.60 22.87 -17.74
CA VAL A 111 -0.08 23.90 -18.53
C VAL A 111 0.56 23.98 -19.90
N LEU A 112 -0.15 23.53 -20.93
CA LEU A 112 0.31 23.58 -22.31
C LEU A 112 -0.04 24.93 -22.92
N ASP A 113 0.93 25.56 -23.59
CA ASP A 113 0.75 26.81 -24.34
C ASP A 113 0.12 27.98 -23.56
N GLY A 114 0.20 27.92 -22.22
CA GLY A 114 -0.20 28.98 -21.29
C GLY A 114 -1.64 28.93 -20.78
N ASP A 115 -2.53 28.15 -21.40
CA ASP A 115 -3.96 28.12 -21.05
C ASP A 115 -4.59 26.72 -21.01
N ASN A 116 -3.93 25.70 -21.54
CA ASN A 116 -4.45 24.34 -21.55
C ASN A 116 -3.93 23.56 -20.33
N TRP A 117 -4.70 23.61 -19.24
CA TRP A 117 -4.43 22.89 -18.01
C TRP A 117 -4.80 21.42 -18.12
N MET A 118 -3.88 20.55 -17.76
CA MET A 118 -4.13 19.12 -17.74
C MET A 118 -3.47 18.43 -16.56
N LEU A 119 -4.10 17.32 -16.16
CA LEU A 119 -3.45 16.32 -15.35
C LEU A 119 -2.31 15.68 -16.17
N ASP A 120 -1.22 15.37 -15.49
CA ASP A 120 -0.17 14.52 -16.05
C ASP A 120 -0.75 13.12 -16.33
N PRO A 121 -0.77 12.68 -17.60
CA PRO A 121 -1.40 11.42 -17.99
C PRO A 121 -0.60 10.19 -17.56
N ASP A 122 0.71 10.36 -17.30
CA ASP A 122 1.60 9.27 -16.89
C ASP A 122 1.67 9.16 -15.35
N GLU A 123 1.03 10.08 -14.62
CA GLU A 123 0.97 10.07 -13.15
C GLU A 123 -0.39 9.54 -12.66
N GLY A 124 -0.32 8.49 -11.83
CA GLY A 124 -1.47 7.81 -11.25
C GLY A 124 -1.93 8.40 -9.92
N TYR A 125 -1.04 9.06 -9.16
CA TYR A 125 -1.40 9.70 -7.92
C TYR A 125 -2.23 10.98 -8.16
N ARG A 126 -3.25 11.16 -7.34
CA ARG A 126 -4.13 12.35 -7.34
C ARG A 126 -4.11 13.02 -5.98
N LYS A 127 -4.20 14.35 -5.97
CA LYS A 127 -4.36 15.14 -4.75
C LYS A 127 -5.34 16.28 -5.01
N TYR A 128 -6.33 16.41 -4.12
CA TYR A 128 -7.20 17.58 -4.11
C TYR A 128 -6.50 18.71 -3.36
N VAL A 129 -6.47 19.90 -3.98
CA VAL A 129 -6.04 21.14 -3.33
C VAL A 129 -7.23 22.10 -3.38
N GLY A 130 -7.86 22.32 -2.22
CA GLY A 130 -9.22 22.86 -2.18
C GLY A 130 -10.20 21.88 -2.86
N SER A 131 -11.01 22.38 -3.78
CA SER A 131 -11.94 21.57 -4.59
C SER A 131 -11.35 21.07 -5.91
N GLU A 132 -10.12 21.44 -6.22
CA GLU A 132 -9.49 21.13 -7.51
C GLU A 132 -8.71 19.83 -7.44
N GLU A 133 -9.01 18.91 -8.36
CA GLU A 133 -8.23 17.69 -8.57
C GLU A 133 -6.93 18.03 -9.31
N ASN A 134 -5.81 17.49 -8.83
CA ASN A 134 -4.47 17.64 -9.42
C ASN A 134 -3.75 16.29 -9.52
N SER A 135 -2.76 16.19 -10.42
CA SER A 135 -1.76 15.12 -10.33
C SER A 135 -0.99 15.29 -9.04
N ALA A 136 -0.42 14.21 -8.52
CA ALA A 136 0.37 14.29 -7.30
C ALA A 136 1.69 13.56 -7.43
N VAL A 137 2.73 14.10 -6.80
CA VAL A 137 4.04 13.45 -6.70
C VAL A 137 4.32 13.11 -5.24
N ARG A 138 4.80 11.89 -4.99
CA ARG A 138 5.32 11.47 -3.69
C ARG A 138 6.82 11.74 -3.62
N VAL A 139 7.21 12.74 -2.86
CA VAL A 139 8.62 13.06 -2.59
C VAL A 139 9.06 12.26 -1.37
N LEU A 140 9.96 11.30 -1.58
CA LEU A 140 10.56 10.52 -0.50
C LEU A 140 11.62 11.33 0.24
N ASP A 141 11.89 10.97 1.50
CA ASP A 141 12.96 11.61 2.26
C ASP A 141 14.34 11.23 1.70
N CYS A 142 15.00 12.21 1.12
CA CYS A 142 16.34 12.09 0.52
C CYS A 142 17.46 12.32 1.53
N SER A 143 17.16 12.67 2.78
CA SER A 143 18.15 12.79 3.86
C SER A 143 18.55 11.44 4.46
N VAL A 144 17.79 10.38 4.15
CA VAL A 144 18.05 9.01 4.57
C VAL A 144 18.34 8.11 3.38
N PRO A 145 19.16 7.05 3.57
CA PRO A 145 19.40 6.10 2.50
C PRO A 145 18.15 5.29 2.17
N ARG A 146 18.11 4.74 0.96
CA ARG A 146 17.01 3.88 0.49
C ARG A 146 17.48 2.47 0.22
N LEU A 147 16.56 1.54 0.41
CA LEU A 147 16.76 0.13 0.14
C LEU A 147 15.75 -0.33 -0.92
N SER A 148 16.22 -1.06 -1.92
CA SER A 148 15.37 -1.63 -2.97
C SER A 148 15.76 -3.09 -3.24
N VAL A 149 14.78 -3.97 -3.43
CA VAL A 149 15.06 -5.37 -3.76
C VAL A 149 15.45 -5.47 -5.22
N THR A 150 16.60 -6.07 -5.51
CA THR A 150 17.08 -6.32 -6.88
C THR A 150 16.87 -7.75 -7.31
N ASP A 151 16.92 -8.70 -6.38
CA ASP A 151 16.61 -10.11 -6.63
C ASP A 151 16.07 -10.77 -5.36
N LYS A 152 15.19 -11.77 -5.53
CA LYS A 152 14.67 -12.57 -4.42
C LYS A 152 14.34 -13.97 -4.89
N SER A 153 14.49 -14.93 -3.99
CA SER A 153 14.13 -16.33 -4.24
C SER A 153 13.61 -16.97 -2.96
N SER A 154 12.61 -17.82 -3.11
CA SER A 154 12.02 -18.62 -2.04
C SER A 154 11.93 -20.07 -2.50
N ALA A 155 12.40 -20.98 -1.63
CA ALA A 155 12.22 -22.42 -1.79
C ALA A 155 11.90 -23.02 -0.41
N GLN A 156 11.42 -24.25 -0.37
CA GLN A 156 11.01 -24.89 0.88
C GLN A 156 12.09 -24.77 1.97
N GLY A 157 11.77 -24.04 3.04
CA GLY A 157 12.64 -23.81 4.20
C GLY A 157 13.80 -22.82 4.00
N THR A 158 13.88 -22.14 2.85
CA THR A 158 14.95 -21.17 2.53
C THR A 158 14.41 -19.92 1.83
N TYR A 159 14.95 -18.77 2.19
CA TYR A 159 14.66 -17.49 1.52
C TYR A 159 15.95 -16.71 1.31
N SER A 160 16.09 -16.07 0.15
CA SER A 160 17.19 -15.16 -0.13
C SER A 160 16.70 -13.88 -0.79
N ALA A 161 17.30 -12.74 -0.43
CA ALA A 161 17.09 -11.47 -1.10
C ALA A 161 18.41 -10.72 -1.28
N THR A 162 18.58 -10.14 -2.46
CA THR A 162 19.62 -9.16 -2.78
C THR A 162 18.98 -7.78 -2.78
N ILE A 163 19.58 -6.86 -2.03
CA ILE A 163 19.02 -5.53 -1.77
C ILE A 163 20.08 -4.50 -2.15
N ALA A 164 19.71 -3.53 -2.98
CA ALA A 164 20.55 -2.40 -3.30
C ALA A 164 20.39 -1.29 -2.24
N PHE A 165 21.52 -0.74 -1.83
CA PHE A 165 21.62 0.48 -1.04
C PHE A 165 21.80 1.68 -1.97
N GLU A 166 20.93 2.67 -1.81
CA GLU A 166 21.07 3.99 -2.42
C GLU A 166 21.38 4.99 -1.31
N ALA A 167 22.51 5.69 -1.45
CA ALA A 167 22.92 6.70 -0.48
C ALA A 167 21.92 7.84 -0.39
N ALA A 168 21.83 8.45 0.80
CA ALA A 168 21.16 9.73 0.98
C ALA A 168 21.86 10.84 0.16
N ASN A 169 21.28 12.04 0.14
CA ASN A 169 21.89 13.22 -0.47
C ASN A 169 23.28 13.58 0.10
N SER A 170 23.63 13.07 1.28
CA SER A 170 24.99 13.16 1.85
C SER A 170 26.05 12.47 0.97
N GLY A 171 25.64 11.51 0.15
CA GLY A 171 26.53 10.63 -0.60
C GLY A 171 27.32 9.65 0.29
N ALA A 172 26.98 9.54 1.57
CA ALA A 172 27.68 8.66 2.50
C ALA A 172 27.48 7.19 2.11
N ALA A 173 28.57 6.43 2.13
CA ALA A 173 28.56 5.00 1.83
C ALA A 173 27.83 4.21 2.92
N LEU A 174 27.34 3.02 2.56
CA LEU A 174 26.79 2.06 3.51
C LEU A 174 27.83 1.72 4.59
N ALA A 175 27.45 1.85 5.87
CA ALA A 175 28.30 1.54 7.02
C ALA A 175 27.90 0.24 7.72
N SER A 176 26.60 0.00 7.90
CA SER A 176 26.10 -1.22 8.54
C SER A 176 24.66 -1.50 8.12
N ALA A 177 24.23 -2.75 8.30
CA ALA A 177 22.85 -3.15 8.12
C ALA A 177 22.42 -4.11 9.23
N SER A 178 21.13 -4.15 9.50
CA SER A 178 20.52 -5.14 10.40
C SER A 178 19.20 -5.63 9.83
N ALA A 179 18.81 -6.85 10.19
CA ALA A 179 17.50 -7.36 9.85
C ALA A 179 16.84 -8.07 11.03
N LYS A 180 15.52 -7.91 11.08
CA LYS A 180 14.66 -8.64 12.00
C LYS A 180 13.72 -9.53 11.22
N LEU A 181 13.69 -10.82 11.57
CA LEU A 181 12.77 -11.79 10.99
C LEU A 181 11.61 -12.03 11.97
N ARG A 182 10.39 -11.73 11.51
CA ARG A 182 9.15 -12.03 12.20
C ARG A 182 8.50 -13.30 11.64
N PHE A 183 8.06 -14.16 12.54
CA PHE A 183 7.28 -15.36 12.24
C PHE A 183 6.24 -15.58 13.35
N ALA A 184 4.97 -15.65 12.96
CA ALA A 184 3.85 -15.62 13.92
C ALA A 184 4.04 -14.47 14.94
N ASP A 185 4.01 -14.80 16.24
CA ASP A 185 4.16 -13.82 17.34
C ASP A 185 5.63 -13.65 17.80
N SER A 186 6.58 -14.23 17.06
CA SER A 186 8.01 -14.18 17.40
C SER A 186 8.80 -13.29 16.45
N GLU A 187 9.83 -12.63 16.99
CA GLU A 187 10.76 -11.79 16.24
C GLU A 187 12.19 -12.13 16.70
N LYS A 188 13.12 -12.22 15.75
CA LYS A 188 14.55 -12.46 16.03
C LYS A 188 15.43 -11.67 15.08
N ASP A 189 16.62 -11.32 15.55
CA ASP A 189 17.65 -10.75 14.69
C ASP A 189 18.20 -11.83 13.74
N VAL A 190 18.49 -11.43 12.50
CA VAL A 190 19.11 -12.28 11.48
C VAL A 190 20.23 -11.52 10.78
N ASP A 191 21.26 -12.26 10.38
CA ASP A 191 22.42 -11.68 9.75
C ASP A 191 22.11 -11.16 8.34
N VAL A 192 22.72 -10.02 8.02
CA VAL A 192 22.71 -9.41 6.69
C VAL A 192 24.16 -9.21 6.27
N SER A 193 24.54 -9.82 5.16
CA SER A 193 25.87 -9.63 4.59
C SER A 193 25.91 -8.32 3.81
N VAL A 194 27.02 -7.58 3.91
CA VAL A 194 27.23 -6.33 3.18
C VAL A 194 28.44 -6.49 2.26
N ASP A 195 28.26 -6.19 0.97
CA ASP A 195 29.31 -6.13 -0.04
C ASP A 195 29.15 -4.87 -0.90
N GLY A 196 29.98 -3.86 -0.63
CA GLY A 196 29.83 -2.52 -1.22
C GLY A 196 28.46 -1.91 -0.89
N ASN A 197 27.67 -1.62 -1.92
CA ASN A 197 26.30 -1.11 -1.79
C ASN A 197 25.24 -2.22 -1.91
N THR A 198 25.63 -3.50 -1.78
CA THR A 198 24.73 -4.64 -1.86
C THR A 198 24.58 -5.27 -0.49
N LEU A 199 23.33 -5.49 -0.07
CA LEU A 199 23.00 -6.28 1.10
C LEU A 199 22.42 -7.61 0.67
N SER A 200 22.81 -8.69 1.34
CA SER A 200 22.29 -10.03 1.09
C SER A 200 21.72 -10.64 2.36
N LEU A 201 20.43 -10.96 2.30
CA LEU A 201 19.73 -11.72 3.33
C LEU A 201 19.62 -13.17 2.87
N SER A 202 20.11 -14.11 3.66
CA SER A 202 20.06 -15.55 3.37
C SER A 202 19.56 -16.31 4.59
N LEU A 203 18.36 -16.87 4.49
CA LEU A 203 17.66 -17.56 5.56
C LEU A 203 17.51 -19.04 5.21
N SER A 204 17.67 -19.91 6.20
CA SER A 204 17.48 -21.36 6.06
C SER A 204 16.86 -21.95 7.32
N GLY A 205 16.34 -23.18 7.21
CA GLY A 205 15.68 -23.87 8.32
C GLY A 205 14.37 -23.21 8.75
N LEU A 206 13.69 -22.54 7.81
CA LEU A 206 12.41 -21.91 8.06
C LEU A 206 11.29 -22.96 8.08
N ALA A 207 10.41 -22.90 9.08
CA ALA A 207 9.18 -23.68 9.11
C ALA A 207 8.13 -23.07 8.16
N ASP A 208 7.10 -23.84 7.84
CA ASP A 208 6.00 -23.39 6.98
C ASP A 208 5.24 -22.20 7.58
N GLY A 209 4.81 -21.28 6.73
CA GLY A 209 3.98 -20.12 7.08
C GLY A 209 4.53 -18.79 6.57
N LYS A 210 3.88 -17.70 7.00
CA LYS A 210 4.18 -16.33 6.59
C LYS A 210 5.29 -15.72 7.44
N TYR A 211 6.30 -15.18 6.77
CA TYR A 211 7.37 -14.41 7.37
C TYR A 211 7.29 -12.94 6.96
N THR A 212 7.89 -12.10 7.79
CA THR A 212 8.23 -10.72 7.40
C THR A 212 9.63 -10.40 7.87
N ALA A 213 10.53 -10.06 6.96
CA ALA A 213 11.85 -9.53 7.30
C ALA A 213 11.83 -8.00 7.17
N TYR A 214 12.33 -7.32 8.19
CA TYR A 214 12.55 -5.87 8.19
C TYR A 214 14.04 -5.62 8.11
N VAL A 215 14.51 -5.08 6.98
CA VAL A 215 15.93 -4.76 6.77
C VAL A 215 16.13 -3.26 6.91
N THR A 216 17.12 -2.85 7.70
CA THR A 216 17.51 -1.43 7.87
C THR A 216 18.98 -1.28 7.56
N ALA A 217 19.37 -0.11 7.05
CA ALA A 217 20.75 0.21 6.75
C ALA A 217 21.13 1.58 7.34
N LYS A 218 22.36 1.71 7.80
CA LYS A 218 22.96 2.99 8.21
C LYS A 218 24.09 3.37 7.29
N ASP A 219 24.12 4.63 6.90
CA ASP A 219 25.26 5.19 6.19
C ASP A 219 26.40 5.61 7.14
N ALA A 220 27.56 5.96 6.59
CA ALA A 220 28.73 6.40 7.35
C ALA A 220 28.56 7.77 8.03
N ALA A 221 27.51 8.53 7.68
CA ALA A 221 27.13 9.77 8.35
C ALA A 221 26.16 9.51 9.53
N GLY A 222 25.67 8.28 9.69
CA GLY A 222 24.76 7.85 10.76
C GLY A 222 23.28 7.95 10.40
N ALA A 223 22.92 8.29 9.16
CA ALA A 223 21.53 8.30 8.71
C ALA A 223 21.04 6.86 8.51
N GLU A 224 19.84 6.56 9.01
CA GLU A 224 19.22 5.24 8.96
C GLU A 224 18.12 5.22 7.90
N SER A 225 18.05 4.17 7.08
CA SER A 225 17.00 3.99 6.08
C SER A 225 15.66 3.72 6.75
N GLU A 226 14.57 4.07 6.07
CA GLU A 226 13.29 3.43 6.35
C GLU A 226 13.43 1.90 6.24
N PRO A 227 12.79 1.11 7.11
CA PRO A 227 12.88 -0.33 7.04
C PRO A 227 12.35 -0.84 5.69
N LEU A 228 13.10 -1.69 4.99
CA LEU A 228 12.59 -2.45 3.86
C LEU A 228 11.81 -3.65 4.38
N ARG A 229 10.52 -3.75 4.04
CA ARG A 229 9.67 -4.89 4.39
C ARG A 229 9.70 -5.94 3.29
N LEU A 230 10.15 -7.14 3.63
CA LEU A 230 10.09 -8.31 2.77
C LEU A 230 9.05 -9.27 3.33
N VAL A 231 7.98 -9.52 2.60
CA VAL A 231 6.95 -10.50 2.98
C VAL A 231 7.12 -11.73 2.10
N PHE A 232 7.11 -12.92 2.70
CA PHE A 232 7.24 -14.17 1.95
C PHE A 232 6.62 -15.34 2.72
N TRP A 233 6.32 -16.41 1.99
CA TRP A 233 5.68 -17.61 2.51
C TRP A 233 6.59 -18.82 2.31
N MET A 234 6.72 -19.64 3.34
CA MET A 234 7.34 -20.97 3.27
C MET A 234 6.21 -21.99 3.17
N GLU A 235 6.09 -22.63 2.01
CA GLU A 235 4.99 -23.56 1.73
C GLU A 235 5.50 -24.67 0.80
N PRO A 236 5.08 -25.93 1.00
CA PRO A 236 5.50 -27.06 0.17
C PRO A 236 5.19 -26.86 -1.32
N GLU A 237 4.10 -26.15 -1.60
CA GLU A 237 3.67 -25.75 -2.92
C GLU A 237 3.45 -24.24 -2.91
N ALA A 238 3.96 -23.54 -3.91
CA ALA A 238 3.79 -22.10 -4.02
C ALA A 238 2.32 -21.77 -4.28
N PHE A 239 1.78 -20.82 -3.51
CA PHE A 239 0.42 -20.34 -3.71
C PHE A 239 0.25 -19.72 -5.12
N ASP A 240 -0.66 -20.26 -5.92
CA ASP A 240 -1.06 -19.69 -7.20
C ASP A 240 -2.48 -19.13 -7.10
N TRP A 241 -2.63 -17.83 -7.37
CA TRP A 241 -3.92 -17.16 -7.41
C TRP A 241 -4.84 -17.70 -8.52
N GLN A 242 -4.29 -18.27 -9.59
CA GLN A 242 -5.09 -18.85 -10.69
C GLN A 242 -5.81 -20.13 -10.26
N ASP A 243 -5.25 -20.86 -9.30
CA ASP A 243 -5.79 -22.12 -8.79
C ASP A 243 -6.51 -21.97 -7.44
N ALA A 244 -6.45 -20.79 -6.82
CA ALA A 244 -7.04 -20.53 -5.51
C ALA A 244 -8.57 -20.50 -5.54
N LEU A 245 -9.21 -21.41 -4.79
CA LEU A 245 -10.65 -21.30 -4.51
C LEU A 245 -10.90 -20.17 -3.50
N ILE A 246 -11.46 -19.07 -4.00
CA ILE A 246 -11.87 -17.91 -3.20
C ILE A 246 -13.31 -18.11 -2.70
N TYR A 247 -13.52 -17.98 -1.39
CA TYR A 247 -14.83 -18.05 -0.77
C TYR A 247 -15.19 -16.72 -0.11
N MET A 248 -16.22 -16.06 -0.63
CA MET A 248 -16.71 -14.80 -0.07
C MET A 248 -17.60 -15.07 1.15
N ILE A 249 -17.30 -14.40 2.26
CA ILE A 249 -18.06 -14.46 3.50
C ILE A 249 -18.63 -13.08 3.80
N MET A 250 -19.95 -13.01 3.93
CA MET A 250 -20.62 -11.90 4.60
C MET A 250 -20.59 -12.16 6.10
N THR A 251 -19.67 -11.50 6.80
CA THR A 251 -19.31 -11.80 8.20
C THR A 251 -20.53 -11.90 9.11
N ASP A 252 -21.39 -10.87 9.11
CA ASP A 252 -22.62 -10.78 9.92
C ASP A 252 -23.62 -11.93 9.71
N ARG A 253 -23.57 -12.61 8.55
CA ARG A 253 -24.54 -13.66 8.18
C ARG A 253 -23.97 -15.07 8.24
N PHE A 254 -22.69 -15.22 8.52
CA PHE A 254 -22.01 -16.50 8.38
C PHE A 254 -22.20 -17.38 9.61
N LYS A 255 -21.69 -16.93 10.76
CA LYS A 255 -21.78 -17.65 12.02
C LYS A 255 -21.47 -16.68 13.16
N ASP A 256 -22.30 -16.70 14.19
CA ASP A 256 -22.04 -16.10 15.50
C ASP A 256 -21.10 -17.03 16.29
N GLY A 257 -19.92 -16.51 16.65
CA GLY A 257 -18.91 -17.19 17.46
C GLY A 257 -18.80 -16.66 18.89
N ASP A 258 -19.10 -15.39 19.12
CA ASP A 258 -19.07 -14.75 20.44
C ASP A 258 -20.31 -13.87 20.68
N PRO A 259 -21.40 -14.46 21.24
CA PRO A 259 -22.63 -13.71 21.52
C PRO A 259 -22.47 -12.58 22.55
N SER A 260 -21.30 -12.43 23.18
CA SER A 260 -21.04 -11.33 24.12
C SER A 260 -20.78 -10.00 23.43
N ASN A 261 -20.46 -10.00 22.13
CA ASN A 261 -20.27 -8.81 21.30
C ASN A 261 -21.53 -8.42 20.51
N ASP A 262 -22.62 -9.20 20.62
CA ASP A 262 -23.86 -8.97 19.90
C ASP A 262 -24.52 -7.65 20.29
N PRO A 263 -24.87 -6.78 19.32
CA PRO A 263 -25.66 -5.60 19.60
C PRO A 263 -27.10 -6.00 19.97
N PRO A 264 -27.77 -5.26 20.87
CA PRO A 264 -29.22 -5.41 21.03
C PRO A 264 -29.95 -4.99 19.74
N PRO A 265 -31.19 -5.45 19.51
CA PRO A 265 -31.98 -5.03 18.36
C PRO A 265 -32.08 -3.50 18.25
N THR A 266 -31.83 -3.00 17.05
CA THR A 266 -31.78 -1.56 16.75
C THR A 266 -33.18 -0.96 16.74
N SER A 267 -33.38 0.12 17.50
CA SER A 267 -34.67 0.80 17.58
C SER A 267 -35.10 1.34 16.22
N GLY A 268 -36.34 1.05 15.82
CA GLY A 268 -36.92 1.54 14.56
C GLY A 268 -36.74 0.59 13.36
N VAL A 269 -35.84 -0.39 13.43
CA VAL A 269 -35.73 -1.42 12.39
C VAL A 269 -36.90 -2.41 12.55
N GLN A 270 -37.84 -2.42 11.59
CA GLN A 270 -39.05 -3.25 11.71
C GLN A 270 -38.83 -4.71 11.31
N ASP A 271 -37.95 -4.93 10.32
CA ASP A 271 -37.61 -6.26 9.83
C ASP A 271 -36.22 -6.64 10.34
N PRO A 272 -36.09 -7.68 11.19
CA PRO A 272 -34.80 -8.11 11.72
C PRO A 272 -33.74 -8.39 10.64
N ARG A 273 -34.15 -8.76 9.42
CA ARG A 273 -33.22 -9.00 8.30
C ARG A 273 -32.43 -7.75 7.90
N GLY A 274 -32.97 -6.57 8.19
CA GLY A 274 -32.34 -5.26 8.01
C GLY A 274 -31.45 -4.84 9.17
N ASP A 275 -31.30 -5.67 10.20
CA ASP A 275 -30.42 -5.44 11.35
C ASP A 275 -29.23 -6.41 11.35
N PHE A 276 -28.29 -6.20 12.29
CA PHE A 276 -27.22 -7.14 12.59
C PHE A 276 -27.79 -8.49 13.05
N GLN A 277 -27.13 -9.58 12.67
CA GLN A 277 -27.55 -10.97 12.97
C GLN A 277 -26.54 -11.72 13.85
N GLY A 278 -25.47 -11.05 14.30
CA GLY A 278 -24.51 -11.58 15.28
C GLY A 278 -23.34 -12.37 14.68
N GLY A 279 -23.27 -12.51 13.35
CA GLY A 279 -22.12 -13.15 12.73
C GLY A 279 -20.83 -12.33 12.93
N ASP A 280 -19.74 -12.98 13.30
CA ASP A 280 -18.51 -12.31 13.69
C ASP A 280 -17.23 -13.02 13.19
N LEU A 281 -16.07 -12.41 13.46
CA LEU A 281 -14.79 -12.96 13.03
C LEU A 281 -14.43 -14.25 13.79
N GLU A 282 -14.95 -14.42 15.00
CA GLU A 282 -14.78 -15.65 15.78
C GLU A 282 -15.50 -16.83 15.12
N GLY A 283 -16.74 -16.64 14.66
CA GLY A 283 -17.49 -17.69 13.97
C GLY A 283 -16.80 -18.13 12.67
N ILE A 284 -16.14 -17.22 11.96
CA ILE A 284 -15.28 -17.58 10.82
C ILE A 284 -14.07 -18.38 11.28
N ARG A 285 -13.37 -17.92 12.33
CA ARG A 285 -12.18 -18.60 12.88
C ARG A 285 -12.50 -20.04 13.26
N GLU A 286 -13.62 -20.29 13.94
CA GLU A 286 -14.04 -21.63 14.32
C GLU A 286 -14.26 -22.56 13.12
N LYS A 287 -14.72 -22.04 11.97
CA LYS A 287 -14.91 -22.82 10.72
C LYS A 287 -13.64 -23.07 9.93
N ILE A 288 -12.60 -22.31 10.19
CA ILE A 288 -11.24 -22.66 9.77
C ILE A 288 -10.72 -23.75 10.70
N ALA A 289 -10.77 -23.53 12.01
CA ALA A 289 -10.23 -24.44 13.03
C ALA A 289 -10.87 -25.85 12.98
N ASP A 290 -12.18 -25.96 12.70
CA ASP A 290 -12.87 -27.25 12.58
C ASP A 290 -12.66 -27.96 11.22
N GLY A 291 -11.89 -27.32 10.32
CA GLY A 291 -11.53 -27.81 9.00
C GLY A 291 -12.68 -27.80 7.98
N THR A 292 -13.79 -27.12 8.26
CA THR A 292 -14.92 -27.00 7.32
C THR A 292 -14.46 -26.35 6.02
N LEU A 293 -13.72 -25.25 6.11
CA LEU A 293 -13.24 -24.52 4.93
C LEU A 293 -12.14 -25.29 4.17
N ASP A 294 -11.31 -26.08 4.87
CA ASP A 294 -10.35 -26.97 4.22
C ASP A 294 -11.01 -28.07 3.40
N LYS A 295 -12.07 -28.69 3.93
CA LYS A 295 -12.82 -29.74 3.22
C LYS A 295 -13.51 -29.22 1.96
N LEU A 296 -13.88 -27.94 1.96
CA LEU A 296 -14.40 -27.24 0.78
C LEU A 296 -13.30 -26.92 -0.25
N GLY A 297 -12.02 -27.03 0.12
CA GLY A 297 -10.88 -26.68 -0.73
C GLY A 297 -10.56 -25.19 -0.76
N VAL A 298 -11.14 -24.38 0.13
CA VAL A 298 -10.93 -22.93 0.18
C VAL A 298 -9.46 -22.64 0.48
N ARG A 299 -8.83 -21.80 -0.35
CA ARG A 299 -7.44 -21.33 -0.15
C ARG A 299 -7.35 -19.80 0.02
N ALA A 300 -8.45 -19.08 -0.21
CA ALA A 300 -8.56 -17.67 0.14
C ALA A 300 -9.99 -17.33 0.61
N LEU A 301 -10.11 -16.53 1.66
CA LEU A 301 -11.38 -15.95 2.10
C LEU A 301 -11.46 -14.50 1.68
N TRP A 302 -12.59 -14.11 1.10
CA TRP A 302 -12.93 -12.71 0.86
C TRP A 302 -13.97 -12.27 1.88
N LEU A 303 -13.56 -11.44 2.83
CA LEU A 303 -14.43 -10.94 3.88
C LEU A 303 -15.06 -9.62 3.45
N THR A 304 -16.37 -9.46 3.71
CA THR A 304 -17.03 -8.14 3.66
C THR A 304 -16.30 -7.14 4.57
N PRO A 305 -16.45 -5.82 4.34
CA PRO A 305 -15.72 -4.82 5.12
C PRO A 305 -16.01 -4.99 6.61
N PHE A 306 -14.95 -4.92 7.42
CA PHE A 306 -15.03 -5.13 8.86
C PHE A 306 -14.68 -3.86 9.65
N GLN A 307 -14.57 -2.71 8.98
CA GLN A 307 -14.45 -1.43 9.64
C GLN A 307 -15.73 -1.08 10.40
N THR A 308 -15.58 -0.27 11.45
CA THR A 308 -16.70 0.18 12.25
C THR A 308 -17.73 0.92 11.40
N ASN A 309 -19.00 0.48 11.49
CA ASN A 309 -20.16 1.08 10.84
C ASN A 309 -21.04 1.86 11.86
N PRO A 310 -21.99 2.71 11.44
CA PRO A 310 -22.89 3.41 12.34
C PRO A 310 -23.70 2.47 13.25
N THR A 311 -24.13 2.99 14.39
CA THR A 311 -25.08 2.30 15.29
C THR A 311 -26.53 2.56 14.88
N ASP A 312 -26.82 3.77 14.39
CA ASP A 312 -28.17 4.17 14.04
C ASP A 312 -28.61 3.55 12.71
N PRO A 313 -29.91 3.26 12.53
CA PRO A 313 -30.42 2.78 11.27
C PRO A 313 -30.73 3.94 10.31
N TYR A 314 -30.64 3.66 9.02
CA TYR A 314 -30.88 4.61 7.94
C TYR A 314 -31.95 4.09 6.99
N LEU A 315 -32.62 5.02 6.31
CA LEU A 315 -33.65 4.66 5.34
C LEU A 315 -33.01 3.96 4.14
N ALA A 316 -33.50 2.76 3.83
CA ALA A 316 -33.09 2.02 2.65
C ALA A 316 -33.50 2.76 1.37
N SER A 317 -32.94 2.34 0.24
CA SER A 317 -33.21 2.96 -1.08
C SER A 317 -34.67 2.88 -1.51
N ASP A 318 -35.48 2.03 -0.88
CA ASP A 318 -36.93 1.94 -1.09
C ASP A 318 -37.73 3.03 -0.38
N ASN A 319 -37.07 3.89 0.41
CA ASN A 319 -37.67 4.97 1.20
C ASN A 319 -38.73 4.51 2.23
N TYR A 320 -38.67 3.25 2.65
CA TYR A 320 -39.65 2.69 3.59
C TYR A 320 -39.00 1.97 4.78
N HIS A 321 -38.03 1.09 4.51
CA HIS A 321 -37.42 0.29 5.58
C HIS A 321 -36.21 0.99 6.21
N LEU A 322 -36.12 0.94 7.53
CA LEU A 322 -34.89 1.28 8.25
C LEU A 322 -33.97 0.07 8.27
N VAL A 323 -32.69 0.27 7.92
CA VAL A 323 -31.65 -0.77 7.90
C VAL A 323 -30.37 -0.26 8.55
N THR A 324 -29.59 -1.16 9.16
CA THR A 324 -28.29 -0.83 9.75
C THR A 324 -27.13 -1.13 8.81
N GLY A 325 -25.92 -0.65 9.15
CA GLY A 325 -24.70 -0.88 8.39
C GLY A 325 -24.11 -2.30 8.53
N TYR A 326 -24.93 -3.32 8.75
CA TYR A 326 -24.49 -4.71 8.97
C TYR A 326 -23.66 -5.30 7.82
N HIS A 327 -23.78 -4.72 6.62
CA HIS A 327 -23.06 -5.14 5.42
C HIS A 327 -21.61 -4.63 5.36
N GLY A 328 -21.19 -3.70 6.23
CA GLY A 328 -19.82 -3.20 6.31
C GLY A 328 -19.50 -1.98 5.44
N TYR A 329 -20.22 -1.77 4.34
CA TYR A 329 -19.96 -0.68 3.37
C TYR A 329 -20.25 0.77 3.82
N TRP A 330 -20.62 1.05 5.07
CA TRP A 330 -20.76 2.41 5.59
C TRP A 330 -19.69 2.70 6.65
N PRO A 331 -18.39 2.67 6.33
CA PRO A 331 -17.37 2.88 7.34
C PRO A 331 -17.53 4.27 7.97
N ILE A 332 -17.40 4.34 9.30
CA ILE A 332 -17.26 5.57 10.08
C ILE A 332 -15.87 5.73 10.69
N LYS A 333 -15.04 4.68 10.61
CA LYS A 333 -13.66 4.65 11.09
C LYS A 333 -12.75 4.12 10.00
N ALA A 334 -11.61 4.75 9.79
CA ALA A 334 -10.71 4.33 8.73
C ALA A 334 -9.96 3.02 9.05
N ARG A 335 -9.68 2.77 10.34
CA ARG A 335 -8.77 1.71 10.80
C ARG A 335 -9.32 0.82 11.90
N GLU A 336 -10.43 1.20 12.52
CA GLU A 336 -11.01 0.46 13.64
C GLU A 336 -11.85 -0.71 13.11
N VAL A 337 -11.48 -1.93 13.49
CA VAL A 337 -12.29 -3.13 13.28
C VAL A 337 -13.53 -3.04 14.17
N ASP A 338 -14.70 -3.25 13.60
CA ASP A 338 -15.98 -3.07 14.30
C ASP A 338 -16.03 -3.92 15.59
N PRO A 339 -16.30 -3.32 16.76
CA PRO A 339 -16.39 -4.05 18.02
C PRO A 339 -17.47 -5.14 18.00
N ARG A 340 -18.54 -4.98 17.22
CA ARG A 340 -19.59 -6.02 17.03
C ARG A 340 -19.08 -7.26 16.31
N LEU A 341 -17.90 -7.19 15.69
CA LEU A 341 -17.25 -8.32 15.01
C LEU A 341 -16.08 -8.89 15.84
N GLY A 342 -15.90 -8.42 17.08
CA GLY A 342 -14.82 -8.82 17.99
C GLY A 342 -13.56 -7.95 17.93
N GLY A 343 -13.53 -6.92 17.07
CA GLY A 343 -12.45 -5.93 17.00
C GLY A 343 -11.09 -6.48 16.51
N GLU A 344 -10.03 -5.70 16.76
CA GLU A 344 -8.67 -5.97 16.27
C GLU A 344 -8.14 -7.33 16.74
N ALA A 345 -8.40 -7.71 17.99
CA ALA A 345 -7.95 -8.98 18.56
C ALA A 345 -8.56 -10.19 17.82
N ALA A 346 -9.87 -10.14 17.49
CA ALA A 346 -10.53 -11.19 16.74
C ALA A 346 -9.98 -11.28 15.30
N LEU A 347 -9.73 -10.15 14.64
CA LEU A 347 -9.09 -10.13 13.32
C LEU A 347 -7.70 -10.76 13.32
N HIS A 348 -6.86 -10.42 14.30
CA HIS A 348 -5.53 -11.02 14.46
C HIS A 348 -5.62 -12.54 14.65
N ALA A 349 -6.54 -13.00 15.49
CA ALA A 349 -6.73 -14.42 15.73
C ALA A 349 -7.25 -15.16 14.48
N LEU A 350 -8.21 -14.57 13.75
CA LEU A 350 -8.71 -15.12 12.49
C LEU A 350 -7.60 -15.25 11.45
N VAL A 351 -6.80 -14.18 11.24
CA VAL A 351 -5.70 -14.18 10.26
C VAL A 351 -4.64 -15.22 10.64
N LYS A 352 -4.32 -15.34 11.93
CA LYS A 352 -3.38 -16.35 12.43
C LYS A 352 -3.88 -17.77 12.14
N GLU A 353 -5.15 -18.05 12.44
CA GLU A 353 -5.77 -19.35 12.19
C GLU A 353 -5.81 -19.66 10.68
N ALA A 354 -6.26 -18.71 9.87
CA ALA A 354 -6.29 -18.83 8.41
C ALA A 354 -4.91 -19.17 7.84
N HIS A 355 -3.87 -18.42 8.24
CA HIS A 355 -2.52 -18.65 7.77
C HIS A 355 -1.95 -19.99 8.22
N ALA A 356 -2.29 -20.49 9.42
CA ALA A 356 -1.91 -21.83 9.87
C ALA A 356 -2.52 -22.95 9.00
N HIS A 357 -3.65 -22.68 8.35
CA HIS A 357 -4.31 -23.58 7.41
C HIS A 357 -3.93 -23.32 5.94
N GLY A 358 -2.98 -22.41 5.68
CA GLY A 358 -2.59 -22.01 4.32
C GLY A 358 -3.68 -21.20 3.58
N ILE A 359 -4.61 -20.59 4.30
CA ILE A 359 -5.71 -19.79 3.76
C ILE A 359 -5.31 -18.31 3.77
N ARG A 360 -5.44 -17.63 2.62
CA ARG A 360 -5.23 -16.17 2.52
C ARG A 360 -6.50 -15.41 2.91
N ILE A 361 -6.33 -14.18 3.40
CA ILE A 361 -7.44 -13.28 3.74
C ILE A 361 -7.41 -12.09 2.78
N LEU A 362 -8.52 -11.88 2.09
CA LEU A 362 -8.81 -10.71 1.28
C LEU A 362 -9.85 -9.86 2.03
N MET A 363 -9.50 -8.61 2.27
CA MET A 363 -10.40 -7.62 2.84
C MET A 363 -11.11 -6.89 1.71
N ASP A 364 -12.44 -6.81 1.75
CA ASP A 364 -13.17 -5.81 0.97
C ASP A 364 -12.92 -4.42 1.58
N TYR A 365 -12.24 -3.54 0.84
CA TYR A 365 -11.83 -2.23 1.32
C TYR A 365 -12.52 -1.12 0.52
N VAL A 366 -13.35 -0.34 1.22
CA VAL A 366 -14.18 0.71 0.63
C VAL A 366 -13.37 1.99 0.43
N VAL A 367 -12.88 2.20 -0.79
CA VAL A 367 -12.08 3.39 -1.15
C VAL A 367 -12.88 4.50 -1.81
N ASN A 368 -14.06 4.19 -2.35
CA ASN A 368 -14.80 5.10 -3.21
C ASN A 368 -15.79 6.02 -2.46
N HIS A 369 -16.10 5.73 -1.20
CA HIS A 369 -16.99 6.53 -0.37
C HIS A 369 -16.77 6.24 1.12
N VAL A 370 -17.30 7.11 1.98
CA VAL A 370 -17.39 6.91 3.43
C VAL A 370 -18.76 7.37 3.92
N HIS A 371 -19.19 6.94 5.10
CA HIS A 371 -20.41 7.42 5.73
C HIS A 371 -20.28 8.89 6.16
N GLN A 372 -21.37 9.65 6.25
CA GLN A 372 -21.36 11.06 6.72
C GLN A 372 -20.79 11.23 8.13
N ASP A 373 -20.81 10.16 8.94
CA ASP A 373 -20.22 10.15 10.28
C ASP A 373 -18.72 9.84 10.30
N HIS A 374 -18.13 9.52 9.16
CA HIS A 374 -16.72 9.14 9.06
C HIS A 374 -15.81 10.31 9.43
N GLU A 375 -14.70 9.99 10.10
CA GLU A 375 -13.74 10.99 10.58
C GLU A 375 -13.18 11.88 9.45
N TYR A 376 -12.91 11.31 8.28
CA TYR A 376 -12.49 12.07 7.09
C TYR A 376 -13.55 13.07 6.63
N PHE A 377 -14.83 12.67 6.58
CA PHE A 377 -15.90 13.58 6.18
C PHE A 377 -16.09 14.68 7.23
N LYS A 378 -16.07 14.33 8.52
CA LYS A 378 -16.20 15.32 9.60
C LYS A 378 -15.06 16.36 9.62
N GLN A 379 -13.85 15.96 9.22
CA GLN A 379 -12.70 16.85 9.12
C GLN A 379 -12.66 17.65 7.81
N HIS A 380 -13.32 17.14 6.76
CA HIS A 380 -13.36 17.71 5.42
C HIS A 380 -14.80 17.64 4.83
N PRO A 381 -15.75 18.41 5.41
CA PRO A 381 -17.19 18.26 5.13
C PRO A 381 -17.62 18.77 3.75
#